data_AF-A0A821SST0-F1
#
_entry.id   AF-A0A821SST0-F1
#
_cell.length_a   1.000
_cell.length_b   1.000
_cell.length_c   1.000
_cell.angle_alpha   90.00
_cell.angle_beta   90.00
_cell.angle_gamma   90.00
#
_symmetry.space_group_name_H-M   'P 1'
#
loop_
_entity.id
_entity.type
_entity.pdbx_description
1 polymer ?
#
loop_
_entity_poly.entity_id
_entity_poly.type
_entity_poly.pdbx_seq_one_letter_code
_entity_poly.pdbx_strand_id
1 'polypeptide(L)' 'LLKLFVEYGNCDLFISNRDGWLPLHIAAYLGYMDIVYYLLRY' A
#
# COMPACT_ATOMS: atom_id res chain seq x y z
N LEU A 1 8.53 5.58 5.96
CA LEU A 1 7.87 6.53 5.04
C LEU A 1 6.42 6.14 4.75
N LEU A 2 6.09 4.87 4.47
CA LEU A 2 4.71 4.44 4.22
C LEU A 2 3.72 4.92 5.29
N LYS A 3 3.98 4.64 6.58
CA LYS A 3 3.13 5.10 7.70
C LYS A 3 2.89 6.61 7.68
N LEU A 4 3.95 7.40 7.47
CA LEU A 4 3.85 8.86 7.41
C LEU A 4 2.88 9.33 6.31
N PHE A 5 2.92 8.72 5.13
CA PHE A 5 2.02 9.09 4.03
C PHE A 5 0.58 8.61 4.24
N VAL A 6 0.39 7.43 4.86
CA VAL A 6 -0.95 6.93 5.17
C VAL A 6 -1.60 7.75 6.28
N GLU A 7 -0.85 8.13 7.32
CA GLU A 7 -1.38 8.86 8.47
C GLU A 7 -1.55 10.36 8.20
N TYR A 8 -0.67 10.98 7.41
CA TYR A 8 -0.63 12.44 7.25
C TYR A 8 -0.69 12.93 5.80
N GLY A 9 -0.45 12.06 4.83
CA GLY A 9 -0.34 12.42 3.41
C GLY A 9 -1.65 12.36 2.62
N ASN A 10 -2.78 12.00 3.27
CA ASN A 10 -4.07 11.76 2.62
C ASN A 10 -3.95 10.75 1.45
N CYS A 11 -3.26 9.63 1.71
CA CYS A 11 -3.01 8.61 0.71
C CYS A 11 -4.20 7.63 0.63
N ASP A 12 -4.81 7.50 -0.54
CA ASP A 12 -5.85 6.49 -0.79
C ASP A 12 -5.20 5.16 -1.16
N LEU A 13 -5.40 4.14 -0.32
CA LEU A 13 -4.83 2.80 -0.48
C LEU A 13 -5.59 1.94 -1.51
N PHE A 14 -6.72 2.43 -2.02
CA PHE A 14 -7.58 1.73 -2.98
C PHE A 14 -7.46 2.29 -4.41
N ILE A 15 -6.58 3.27 -4.64
CA ILE A 15 -6.25 3.74 -5.99
C ILE A 15 -5.26 2.78 -6.64
N SER A 16 -5.59 2.34 -7.85
CA SER A 16 -4.71 1.51 -8.66
C SER A 16 -3.80 2.33 -9.58
N ASN A 17 -2.63 1.77 -9.90
CA ASN A 17 -1.75 2.32 -10.94
C ASN A 17 -2.32 2.02 -12.35
N ARG A 18 -1.57 2.39 -13.40
CA ARG A 18 -1.97 2.18 -14.81
C ARG A 18 -2.21 0.71 -15.19
N ASP A 19 -1.61 -0.22 -14.45
CA ASP A 19 -1.74 -1.66 -14.65
C ASP A 19 -2.87 -2.27 -13.80
N GLY A 20 -3.63 -1.44 -13.07
CA GLY A 20 -4.68 -1.90 -12.17
C GLY A 20 -4.15 -2.39 -10.81
N TRP A 21 -2.88 -2.15 -10.49
CA TRP A 21 -2.30 -2.62 -9.23
C TRP A 21 -2.50 -1.63 -8.10
N LEU A 22 -3.08 -2.11 -7.00
CA LEU A 22 -3.15 -1.42 -5.72
C LEU A 22 -1.78 -1.43 -5.03
N PRO A 23 -1.56 -0.52 -4.06
CA PRO A 23 -0.40 -0.58 -3.16
C PRO A 23 -0.18 -1.98 -2.54
N LEU A 24 -1.27 -2.70 -2.22
CA LEU A 24 -1.19 -4.06 -1.69
C LEU A 24 -0.64 -5.06 -2.71
N HIS A 25 -1.04 -4.97 -3.98
CA HIS A 25 -0.51 -5.85 -5.04
C HIS A 25 0.99 -5.65 -5.23
N ILE A 26 1.45 -4.39 -5.24
CA ILE A 26 2.87 -4.05 -5.35
C ILE A 26 3.65 -4.62 -4.17
N ALA A 27 3.16 -4.43 -2.94
CA ALA A 27 3.83 -4.92 -1.74
C ALA A 27 3.93 -6.45 -1.72
N ALA A 28 2.87 -7.16 -2.10
CA ALA A 28 2.86 -8.62 -2.19
C ALA A 28 3.80 -9.14 -3.28
N TYR A 29 3.79 -8.52 -4.48
CA TYR A 29 4.65 -8.89 -5.60
C TYR A 29 6.14 -8.74 -5.26
N LEU A 30 6.51 -7.66 -4.55
CA LEU A 30 7.89 -7.40 -4.14
C LEU A 30 8.31 -8.15 -2.86
N GLY A 31 7.40 -8.87 -2.20
CA GLY A 31 7.69 -9.63 -0.98
C GLY A 31 7.86 -8.79 0.29
N TYR A 32 7.35 -7.56 0.31
CA TYR A 32 7.39 -6.67 1.49
C TYR A 32 6.29 -7.03 2.49
N MET A 33 6.47 -8.16 3.18
CA MET A 33 5.46 -8.76 4.05
C MET A 33 5.05 -7.86 5.22
N ASP A 34 5.98 -7.08 5.78
CA ASP A 34 5.70 -6.08 6.80
C ASP A 34 4.71 -5.01 6.32
N ILE A 35 4.87 -4.56 5.07
CA ILE A 35 3.96 -3.63 4.41
C ILE A 35 2.62 -4.31 4.09
N VAL A 36 2.62 -5.55 3.61
CA VAL A 36 1.38 -6.31 3.36
C VAL A 36 0.55 -6.41 4.63
N TYR A 37 1.15 -6.84 5.75
CA TYR A 37 0.45 -6.93 7.03
C TYR A 37 -0.03 -5.58 7.55
N TYR A 38 0.71 -4.51 7.26
CA TYR A 38 0.28 -3.17 7.60
C TYR A 38 -0.94 -2.74 6.80
N LEU A 39 -0.92 -2.92 5.47
CA LEU A 39 -2.01 -2.53 4.56
C LEU A 39 -3.28 -3.36 4.77
N LEU A 40 -3.17 -4.64 5.15
CA LEU A 40 -4.32 -5.51 5.46
C LEU A 40 -5.09 -5.12 6.73
N ARG A 41 -4.58 -4.18 7.54
CA ARG A 41 -5.27 -3.69 8.74
C ARG A 41 -6.15 -2.47 8.48
N TYR A 42 -6.22 -1.99 7.24
CA TYR A 42 -7.11 -0.92 6.75
C TYR A 42 -8.27 -1.53 5.97
#